data_AF-A0AAX4K602-F1
#
_entry.id   AF-A0AAX4K602-F1
#
_cell.length_a   1.000
_cell.length_b   1.000
_cell.length_c   1.000
_cell.angle_alpha   90.00
_cell.angle_beta   90.00
_cell.angle_gamma   90.00
#
_symmetry.space_group_name_H-M   'P 1'
#
loop_
_entity.id
_entity.type
_entity.pdbx_description
1 polymer ?
#
loop_
_entity_poly.entity_id
_entity_poly.type
_entity_poly.pdbx_seq_one_letter_code
_entity_poly.pdbx_strand_id
1 'polypeptide(L)'
;MPHSATMQEKQRREEHQQRAYEIQLAGGLQGAARWTIYGAIACAIGHFSYPPFARQTLALKGFLVSSASIFGLVIGADNHLLKFESHLREAENDIRRQARSELAQQGKIASETEIRKWREANQEKLKAQADAAAARVTGSS
;
A
#
# COMPACT_ATOMS: atom_id res chain seq x y z
N MET A 1 30.53 8.01 -20.01
CA MET A 1 29.47 8.75 -19.28
C MET A 1 28.72 7.81 -18.33
N PRO A 2 29.13 7.64 -17.05
CA PRO A 2 28.34 6.85 -16.09
C PRO A 2 27.78 7.61 -14.86
N HIS A 3 28.19 8.86 -14.60
CA HIS A 3 27.81 9.56 -13.36
C HIS A 3 26.34 10.03 -13.33
N SER A 4 25.75 10.33 -14.50
CA SER A 4 24.33 10.73 -14.60
C SER A 4 23.37 9.55 -14.41
N ALA A 5 23.71 8.36 -14.92
CA ALA A 5 22.90 7.15 -14.74
C ALA A 5 22.83 6.72 -13.26
N THR A 6 23.95 6.80 -12.53
CA THR A 6 23.98 6.49 -11.09
C THR A 6 23.17 7.46 -10.24
N MET A 7 23.13 8.74 -10.62
CA MET A 7 22.34 9.76 -9.90
C MET A 7 20.84 9.59 -10.16
N GLN A 8 20.45 9.27 -11.39
CA GLN A 8 19.05 8.97 -11.74
C GLN A 8 18.53 7.71 -11.05
N GLU A 9 19.35 6.65 -10.97
CA GLU A 9 18.98 5.44 -10.23
C GLU A 9 18.81 5.68 -8.73
N LYS A 10 19.71 6.49 -8.15
CA LYS A 10 19.62 6.90 -6.74
C LYS A 10 18.35 7.70 -6.48
N GLN A 11 18.07 8.72 -7.31
CA GLN A 11 16.83 9.51 -7.21
C GLN A 11 15.59 8.64 -7.32
N ARG A 12 15.53 7.71 -8.28
CA ARG A 12 14.39 6.79 -8.43
C ARG A 12 14.20 5.91 -7.19
N ARG A 13 15.30 5.43 -6.59
CA ARG A 13 15.23 4.63 -5.34
C ARG A 13 14.72 5.47 -4.17
N GLU A 14 15.21 6.69 -4.03
CA GLU A 14 14.77 7.63 -3.00
C GLU A 14 13.29 7.96 -3.15
N GLU A 15 12.82 8.25 -4.37
CA GLU A 15 11.39 8.49 -4.65
C GLU A 15 10.51 7.29 -4.30
N HIS A 16 10.95 6.07 -4.64
CA HIS A 16 10.23 4.86 -4.26
C HIS A 16 10.16 4.66 -2.74
N GLN A 17 11.26 4.94 -2.03
CA GLN A 17 11.31 4.88 -0.57
C GLN A 17 10.41 5.94 0.07
N GLN A 18 10.44 7.16 -0.44
CA GLN A 18 9.61 8.28 0.03
C GLN A 18 8.12 7.93 -0.08
N ARG A 19 7.70 7.42 -1.24
CA ARG A 19 6.29 7.01 -1.46
C ARG A 19 5.87 5.86 -0.54
N ALA A 20 6.71 4.85 -0.39
CA ALA A 20 6.43 3.74 0.52
C ALA A 20 6.29 4.25 1.98
N TYR A 21 7.17 5.16 2.38
CA TYR A 21 7.14 5.77 3.71
C TYR A 21 5.86 6.59 3.95
N GLU A 22 5.45 7.43 2.99
CA GLU A 22 4.23 8.23 3.10
C GLU A 22 2.97 7.36 3.24
N ILE A 23 2.88 6.28 2.45
CA ILE A 23 1.78 5.32 2.52
C ILE A 23 1.76 4.60 3.87
N GLN A 24 2.94 4.17 4.35
CA GLN A 24 3.08 3.51 5.64
C GLN A 24 2.73 4.44 6.80
N LEU A 25 3.15 5.70 6.73
CA LEU A 25 2.85 6.71 7.74
C LEU A 25 1.35 7.01 7.80
N ALA A 26 0.71 7.25 6.65
CA ALA A 26 -0.73 7.49 6.59
C ALA A 26 -1.53 6.28 7.11
N GLY A 27 -1.16 5.07 6.67
CA GLY A 27 -1.79 3.83 7.14
C GLY A 27 -1.58 3.58 8.63
N GLY A 28 -0.38 3.86 9.13
CA GLY A 28 -0.03 3.74 10.54
C GLY A 28 -0.79 4.74 11.41
N LEU A 29 -0.86 6.02 11.01
CA LEU A 29 -1.64 7.04 11.74
C LEU A 29 -3.13 6.69 11.81
N GLN A 30 -3.71 6.23 10.70
CA GLN A 30 -5.10 5.77 10.68
C GLN A 30 -5.30 4.55 11.60
N GLY A 31 -4.39 3.58 11.55
CA GLY A 31 -4.43 2.40 12.40
C GLY A 31 -4.32 2.75 13.90
N ALA A 32 -3.37 3.62 14.25
CA ALA A 32 -3.18 4.12 15.61
C ALA A 32 -4.42 4.83 16.13
N ALA A 33 -5.01 5.73 15.35
CA ALA A 33 -6.23 6.45 15.73
C ALA A 33 -7.39 5.48 16.02
N ARG A 34 -7.64 4.52 15.12
CA ARG A 34 -8.71 3.53 15.28
C ARG A 34 -8.53 2.66 16.52
N TRP A 35 -7.32 2.14 16.74
CA TRP A 35 -7.05 1.28 17.89
C TRP A 35 -6.96 2.03 19.21
N THR A 36 -6.57 3.31 19.19
CA THR A 36 -6.66 4.17 20.38
C THR A 36 -8.11 4.29 20.83
N ILE A 37 -9.03 4.53 19.89
CA ILE A 37 -10.48 4.59 20.17
C ILE A 37 -10.96 3.24 20.72
N TYR A 38 -10.61 2.13 20.08
CA TYR A 38 -11.00 0.79 20.55
C TYR A 38 -10.44 0.48 21.95
N GLY A 39 -9.18 0.81 22.21
CA GLY A 39 -8.55 0.62 23.52
C GLY A 39 -9.21 1.48 24.61
N ALA A 40 -9.57 2.73 24.29
CA ALA A 40 -10.26 3.62 25.21
C ALA A 40 -11.68 3.11 25.53
N ILE A 41 -12.43 2.66 24.51
CA ILE A 41 -13.75 2.05 24.68
C ILE A 41 -13.64 0.78 25.54
N ALA A 42 -12.66 -0.09 25.25
CA ALA A 42 -12.46 -1.32 26.02
C ALA A 42 -12.13 -1.02 27.49
N CYS A 43 -11.28 -0.03 27.77
CA CYS A 43 -10.99 0.41 29.13
C CYS A 43 -12.22 1.03 29.81
N ALA A 44 -13.04 1.80 29.10
CA ALA A 44 -14.27 2.36 29.64
C ALA A 44 -15.27 1.26 30.01
N ILE A 45 -15.49 0.29 29.11
CA ILE A 45 -16.36 -0.87 29.37
C ILE A 45 -15.86 -1.63 30.59
N GLY A 46 -14.58 -2.00 30.64
CA GLY A 46 -14.00 -2.70 31.77
C GLY A 46 -14.13 -1.94 33.09
N HIS A 47 -14.06 -0.60 33.04
CA HIS A 47 -14.20 0.23 34.24
C HIS A 47 -15.60 0.17 34.83
N PHE A 48 -16.64 0.15 34.00
CA PHE A 48 -18.04 0.15 34.47
C PHE A 48 -18.61 -1.25 34.68
N SER A 49 -18.10 -2.28 33.99
CA SER A 49 -18.62 -3.64 34.08
C SER A 49 -17.92 -4.52 35.11
N TYR A 50 -16.66 -4.23 35.46
CA TYR A 50 -15.85 -5.11 36.31
C TYR A 50 -15.22 -4.39 37.51
N PRO A 51 -15.76 -4.58 38.74
CA PRO A 51 -15.30 -3.86 39.93
C PRO A 51 -13.79 -3.98 40.25
N PRO A 52 -13.11 -5.11 40.04
CA PRO A 52 -11.66 -5.20 40.23
C PRO A 52 -10.86 -4.33 39.25
N PHE A 53 -11.30 -4.20 38.00
CA PHE A 53 -10.66 -3.29 37.03
C PHE A 53 -11.01 -1.82 37.30
N ALA A 54 -12.19 -1.56 37.88
CA ALA A 54 -12.57 -0.21 38.31
C ALA A 54 -11.57 0.38 39.30
N ARG A 55 -11.08 -0.45 40.24
CA ARG A 55 -10.12 -0.09 41.29
C ARG A 55 -8.66 0.04 40.81
N GLN A 56 -8.37 -0.32 39.56
CA GLN A 56 -7.02 -0.19 39.00
C GLN A 56 -6.64 1.27 38.72
N THR A 57 -5.34 1.54 38.71
CA THR A 57 -4.80 2.90 38.52
C THR A 57 -5.10 3.45 37.13
N LEU A 58 -5.17 4.78 37.02
CA LEU A 58 -5.30 5.46 35.73
C LEU A 58 -4.08 5.19 34.83
N ALA A 59 -2.90 5.02 35.43
CA ALA A 59 -1.67 4.69 34.71
C ALA A 59 -1.78 3.35 33.97
N LEU A 60 -2.35 2.31 34.59
CA LEU A 60 -2.56 1.02 33.93
C LEU A 60 -3.49 1.15 32.72
N LYS A 61 -4.57 1.91 32.85
CA LYS A 61 -5.54 2.12 31.75
C LYS A 61 -4.89 2.92 30.60
N GLY A 62 -4.14 3.97 30.93
CA GLY A 62 -3.35 4.72 29.95
C GLY A 62 -2.34 3.84 29.22
N PHE A 63 -1.65 2.96 29.96
CA PHE A 63 -0.74 1.97 29.39
C PHE A 63 -1.47 1.07 28.38
N LEU A 64 -2.61 0.47 28.74
CA LEU A 64 -3.39 -0.39 27.84
C LEU A 64 -3.83 0.35 26.56
N VAL A 65 -4.31 1.60 26.69
CA VAL A 65 -4.70 2.42 25.53
C VAL A 65 -3.49 2.72 24.64
N SER A 66 -2.34 3.06 25.23
CA SER A 66 -1.11 3.33 24.48
C SER A 66 -0.58 2.07 23.77
N SER A 67 -0.64 0.90 24.41
CA SER A 67 -0.25 -0.37 23.78
C SER A 67 -1.17 -0.71 22.60
N ALA A 68 -2.48 -0.50 22.75
CA ALA A 68 -3.43 -0.66 21.64
C ALA A 68 -3.12 0.32 20.50
N SER A 69 -2.80 1.58 20.81
CA SER A 69 -2.41 2.59 19.82
C SER A 69 -1.17 2.18 19.01
N ILE A 70 -0.10 1.76 19.69
CA ILE A 70 1.14 1.28 19.05
C ILE A 70 0.87 0.04 18.20
N PHE A 71 0.06 -0.90 18.71
CA PHE A 71 -0.36 -2.07 17.94
C PHE A 71 -1.09 -1.67 16.65
N GLY A 72 -2.05 -0.74 16.75
CA GLY A 72 -2.75 -0.21 15.59
C GLY A 72 -1.86 0.52 14.60
N LEU A 73 -0.85 1.25 15.08
CA LEU A 73 0.14 1.92 14.25
C LEU A 73 0.88 0.91 13.35
N VAL A 74 1.45 -0.14 13.96
CA VAL A 74 2.24 -1.14 13.25
C VAL A 74 1.37 -1.92 12.25
N ILE A 75 0.22 -2.43 12.69
CA ILE A 75 -0.66 -3.21 11.82
C ILE A 75 -1.27 -2.34 10.69
N GLY A 76 -1.56 -1.07 10.97
CA GLY A 76 -2.06 -0.13 9.96
C GLY A 76 -1.03 0.17 8.87
N ALA A 77 0.22 0.38 9.29
CA ALA A 77 1.38 0.57 8.42
C ALA A 77 1.62 -0.65 7.53
N ASP A 78 1.73 -1.85 8.12
CA ASP A 78 2.02 -3.09 7.39
C ASP A 78 0.92 -3.42 6.38
N ASN A 79 -0.35 -3.29 6.76
CA ASN A 79 -1.47 -3.55 5.85
C ASN A 79 -1.47 -2.62 4.64
N HIS A 80 -1.14 -1.34 4.81
CA HIS A 80 -1.09 -0.40 3.68
C HIS A 80 0.10 -0.68 2.76
N LEU A 81 1.25 -1.03 3.32
CA LEU A 81 2.42 -1.41 2.54
C LEU A 81 2.16 -2.69 1.72
N LEU A 82 1.59 -3.72 2.35
CA LEU A 82 1.23 -4.96 1.67
C LEU A 82 0.18 -4.75 0.57
N LYS A 83 -0.83 -3.92 0.83
CA LYS A 83 -1.82 -3.56 -0.19
C LYS A 83 -1.18 -2.83 -1.36
N PHE A 84 -0.31 -1.86 -1.10
CA PHE A 84 0.44 -1.15 -2.14
C PHE A 84 1.26 -2.11 -3.00
N GLU A 85 2.02 -3.01 -2.38
CA GLU A 85 2.78 -4.04 -3.13
C GLU A 85 1.88 -4.98 -3.91
N SER A 86 0.75 -5.42 -3.33
CA SER A 86 -0.19 -6.31 -4.00
C SER A 86 -0.79 -5.65 -5.25
N HIS A 87 -1.18 -4.39 -5.17
CA HIS A 87 -1.69 -3.62 -6.31
C HIS A 87 -0.64 -3.46 -7.41
N LEU A 88 0.63 -3.21 -7.05
CA LEU A 88 1.72 -3.16 -8.03
C LEU A 88 1.93 -4.52 -8.72
N ARG A 89 1.89 -5.62 -7.97
CA ARG A 89 2.05 -6.97 -8.50
C ARG A 89 0.88 -7.35 -9.42
N GLU A 90 -0.34 -7.03 -9.05
CA GLU A 90 -1.55 -7.25 -9.86
C GLU A 90 -1.47 -6.48 -11.18
N ALA A 91 -1.13 -5.20 -11.14
CA ALA A 91 -1.00 -4.37 -12.34
C ALA A 91 0.08 -4.92 -13.31
N GLU A 92 1.25 -5.32 -12.78
CA GLU A 92 2.31 -5.92 -13.61
C GLU A 92 1.87 -7.28 -14.20
N ASN A 93 1.15 -8.10 -13.43
CA ASN A 93 0.62 -9.37 -13.91
C ASN A 93 -0.45 -9.21 -14.98
N ASP A 94 -1.30 -8.18 -14.88
CA ASP A 94 -2.30 -7.84 -15.90
C ASP A 94 -1.64 -7.47 -17.23
N ILE A 95 -0.61 -6.62 -17.19
CA ILE A 95 0.16 -6.23 -18.37
C ILE A 95 0.84 -7.46 -18.99
N ARG A 96 1.45 -8.33 -18.16
CA ARG A 96 2.06 -9.57 -18.65
C ARG A 96 1.04 -10.52 -19.26
N ARG A 97 -0.17 -10.61 -18.70
CA ARG A 97 -1.26 -11.42 -19.25
C ARG A 97 -1.72 -10.88 -20.61
N GLN A 98 -1.91 -9.57 -20.73
CA GLN A 98 -2.25 -8.90 -22.01
C GLN A 98 -1.17 -9.16 -23.06
N ALA A 99 0.11 -8.94 -22.70
CA ALA A 99 1.24 -9.18 -23.59
C ALA A 99 1.28 -10.63 -24.10
N ARG A 100 1.11 -11.61 -23.21
CA ARG A 100 1.07 -13.03 -23.58
C ARG A 100 -0.08 -13.35 -24.52
N SER A 101 -1.27 -12.80 -24.28
CA SER A 101 -2.44 -13.00 -25.14
C SER A 101 -2.22 -12.44 -26.53
N GLU A 102 -1.72 -11.21 -26.65
CA GLU A 102 -1.50 -10.56 -27.95
C GLU A 102 -0.35 -11.18 -28.73
N LEU A 103 0.73 -11.57 -28.06
CA LEU A 103 1.85 -12.27 -28.70
C LEU A 103 1.43 -13.67 -29.19
N ALA A 104 0.61 -14.38 -28.42
CA ALA A 104 0.06 -15.67 -28.84
C ALA A 104 -0.83 -15.54 -30.09
N GLN A 105 -1.66 -14.49 -30.18
CA GLN A 105 -2.45 -14.19 -31.38
C GLN A 105 -1.57 -13.92 -32.61
N GLN A 106 -0.38 -13.36 -32.40
CA GLN A 106 0.62 -13.13 -33.46
C GLN A 106 1.46 -14.39 -33.79
N GLY A 107 1.20 -15.53 -33.13
CA GLY A 107 1.99 -16.75 -33.28
C GLY A 107 3.41 -16.65 -32.70
N LYS A 108 3.68 -15.64 -31.86
CA LYS A 108 4.99 -15.41 -31.26
C LYS A 108 5.05 -16.03 -29.87
N ILE A 109 6.21 -16.60 -29.53
CA ILE A 109 6.49 -17.08 -28.18
C ILE A 109 6.69 -15.87 -27.28
N ALA A 110 5.97 -15.82 -26.16
CA ALA A 110 6.06 -14.77 -25.14
C ALA A 110 7.37 -14.88 -24.33
N SER A 111 8.50 -14.67 -25.00
CA SER A 111 9.80 -14.50 -24.37
C SER A 111 9.92 -13.11 -23.76
N GLU A 112 10.81 -12.94 -22.77
CA GLU A 112 10.99 -11.62 -22.14
C GLU A 112 11.43 -10.53 -23.12
N THR A 113 12.13 -10.90 -24.19
CA THR A 113 12.53 -9.95 -25.23
C THR A 113 11.33 -9.48 -26.06
N GLU A 114 10.41 -10.39 -26.39
CA GLU A 114 9.19 -10.05 -27.13
C GLU A 114 8.19 -9.28 -26.27
N ILE A 115 8.07 -9.62 -24.98
CA ILE A 115 7.26 -8.86 -24.03
C ILE A 115 7.80 -7.44 -23.88
N ARG A 116 9.12 -7.24 -23.83
CA ARG A 116 9.74 -5.91 -23.79
C ARG A 116 9.42 -5.11 -25.05
N LYS A 117 9.61 -5.68 -26.25
CA LYS A 117 9.25 -5.04 -27.52
C LYS A 117 7.76 -4.69 -27.59
N TRP A 118 6.91 -5.59 -27.12
CA TRP A 118 5.47 -5.35 -27.05
C TRP A 118 5.13 -4.18 -26.11
N ARG A 119 5.82 -4.07 -24.96
CA ARG A 119 5.63 -2.98 -24.00
C ARG A 119 6.07 -1.63 -24.58
N GLU A 120 7.18 -1.59 -25.30
CA GLU A 120 7.65 -0.41 -26.03
C GLU A 120 6.63 0.02 -27.10
N ALA A 121 6.15 -0.93 -27.91
CA ALA A 121 5.19 -0.66 -28.99
C ALA A 121 3.80 -0.24 -28.48
N ASN A 122 3.39 -0.69 -27.29
CA ASN A 122 2.07 -0.40 -26.72
C ASN A 122 2.13 0.61 -25.58
N GLN A 123 3.24 1.34 -25.40
CA GLN A 123 3.41 2.28 -24.30
C GLN A 123 2.33 3.38 -24.30
N GLU A 124 1.97 3.91 -25.47
CA GLU A 124 0.90 4.92 -25.60
C GLU A 124 -0.48 4.34 -25.23
N LYS A 125 -0.76 3.10 -25.65
CA LYS A 125 -2.02 2.41 -25.29
C LYS A 125 -2.08 2.12 -23.80
N LEU A 126 -0.98 1.70 -23.18
CA LEU A 126 -0.90 1.46 -21.75
C LEU A 126 -1.10 2.76 -20.95
N LYS A 127 -0.51 3.87 -21.41
CA LYS A 127 -0.76 5.20 -20.83
C LYS A 127 -2.23 5.62 -20.97
N ALA A 128 -2.80 5.52 -22.17
CA ALA A 128 -4.20 5.84 -22.41
C ALA A 128 -5.16 4.96 -21.58
N GLN A 129 -4.85 3.67 -21.39
CA GLN A 129 -5.60 2.79 -20.50
C GLN A 129 -5.49 3.19 -19.03
N ALA A 130 -4.30 3.60 -18.58
CA ALA A 130 -4.08 4.10 -17.22
C ALA A 130 -4.86 5.42 -16.99
N ASP A 131 -4.83 6.34 -17.95
CA ASP A 131 -5.55 7.61 -17.89
C ASP A 131 -7.08 7.39 -17.94
N ALA A 132 -7.56 6.48 -18.77
CA ALA A 132 -8.97 6.10 -18.83
C ALA A 132 -9.44 5.39 -17.54
N ALA A 133 -8.60 4.55 -16.94
CA ALA A 133 -8.88 3.93 -15.64
C ALA A 133 -8.95 4.97 -14.53
N ALA A 134 -8.02 5.94 -14.50
CA ALA A 134 -8.02 7.05 -13.55
C ALA A 134 -9.28 7.92 -13.70
N ALA A 135 -9.70 8.23 -14.93
CA ALA A 135 -10.91 9.01 -15.21
C ALA A 135 -12.21 8.29 -14.79
N ARG A 136 -12.26 6.95 -14.85
CA ARG A 136 -13.42 6.17 -14.37
C ARG A 136 -13.56 6.21 -12.86
N VAL A 137 -12.44 6.23 -12.13
CA VAL A 137 -12.44 6.30 -10.65
C VAL A 137 -12.89 7.68 -10.16
N THR A 138 -12.49 8.76 -10.86
CA THR A 138 -12.89 10.12 -10.50
C THR A 138 -14.31 10.49 -10.94
N GLY A 139 -14.84 9.87 -12.01
CA GLY A 139 -16.19 10.13 -12.52
C GLY A 139 -17.33 9.36 -11.84
N SER A 140 -17.03 8.43 -10.92
CA SER A 140 -18.06 7.65 -10.18
C SER A 140 -18.22 8.08 -8.71
N SER A 141 -17.70 9.25 -8.35
CA SER A 141 -17.88 9.88 -7.02
C SER A 141 -18.88 11.00 -7.08
#